data_AF-A0A2N7Q3Z9-F1
#
_entry.id   AF-A0A2N7Q3Z9-F1
#
_cell.length_a   1.000
_cell.length_b   1.000
_cell.length_c   1.000
_cell.angle_alpha   90.00
_cell.angle_beta   90.00
_cell.angle_gamma   90.00
#
_symmetry.space_group_name_H-M   'P 1'
#
loop_
_entity.id
_entity.type
_entity.pdbx_description
1 polymer ?
#
loop_
_entity_poly.entity_id
_entity_poly.type
_entity_poly.pdbx_seq_one_letter_code
_entity_poly.pdbx_strand_id
1 'polypeptide(L)'
;MNDILVLGSSSSAGKSTITMFLLNILKQNNIKALPFKAQNFSNNSTVADDNTEIAFAQYFQAKSIDLKTSYFMNPLLVKSANNQKLHIILNGKFFDEINTSEFYTNIDTFKSSIEKSYKN
;
A
#
# COMPACT_ATOMS: atom_id res chain seq x y z
N MET A 1 10.93 1.65 16.49
CA MET A 1 10.41 0.72 15.48
C MET A 1 11.56 0.38 14.56
N ASN A 2 11.71 -0.88 14.14
CA ASN A 2 12.77 -1.28 13.21
C ASN A 2 12.14 -1.54 11.86
N ASP A 3 12.80 -1.06 10.80
CA ASP A 3 12.24 -1.08 9.45
C ASP A 3 13.04 -2.02 8.55
N ILE A 4 12.34 -2.84 7.78
CA ILE A 4 12.94 -3.70 6.76
C ILE A 4 12.39 -3.28 5.40
N LEU A 5 13.29 -2.82 4.53
CA LEU A 5 12.94 -2.39 3.18
C LEU A 5 13.18 -3.54 2.18
N VAL A 6 12.12 -3.95 1.48
CA VAL A 6 12.18 -4.98 0.43
C VAL A 6 12.18 -4.30 -0.95
N LEU A 7 13.32 -4.33 -1.62
CA LEU A 7 13.54 -3.70 -2.93
C LEU A 7 13.67 -4.75 -4.05
N GLY A 8 13.59 -4.28 -5.30
CA GLY A 8 13.78 -5.11 -6.48
C GLY A 8 13.98 -4.27 -7.72
N SER A 9 14.66 -4.83 -8.72
CA SER A 9 15.04 -4.15 -9.97
C SER A 9 13.90 -4.00 -10.98
N SER A 10 12.77 -4.66 -10.75
CA SER A 10 11.58 -4.58 -11.59
C SER A 10 10.28 -4.69 -10.79
N SER A 11 9.17 -4.29 -11.39
CA SER A 11 7.83 -4.31 -10.78
C SER A 11 7.43 -5.72 -10.32
N SER A 12 7.77 -6.74 -11.11
CA SER A 12 7.36 -8.14 -10.92
C SER A 12 8.43 -9.03 -10.29
N ALA A 13 9.49 -8.45 -9.70
CA ALA A 13 10.57 -9.20 -9.06
C ALA A 13 10.18 -10.01 -7.79
N GLY A 14 8.89 -10.17 -7.48
CA GLY A 14 8.43 -10.94 -6.32
C GLY A 14 8.47 -10.22 -4.96
N LYS A 15 8.71 -8.90 -4.93
CA LYS A 15 8.79 -8.09 -3.69
C LYS A 15 7.63 -8.34 -2.72
N SER A 16 6.39 -8.27 -3.20
CA SER A 16 5.22 -8.45 -2.34
C SER A 16 5.14 -9.86 -1.73
N THR A 17 5.53 -10.88 -2.48
CA THR A 17 5.59 -12.28 -2.03
C THR A 17 6.69 -12.47 -0.99
N ILE A 18 7.88 -11.90 -1.22
CA ILE A 18 8.99 -11.93 -0.26
C ILE A 18 8.60 -11.21 1.03
N THR A 19 7.97 -10.04 0.95
CA THR A 19 7.44 -9.34 2.13
C THR A 19 6.46 -10.22 2.91
N MET A 20 5.52 -10.89 2.23
CA MET A 20 4.59 -11.81 2.88
C MET A 20 5.33 -12.96 3.58
N PHE A 21 6.33 -13.56 2.94
CA PHE A 21 7.14 -14.63 3.52
C PHE A 21 7.91 -14.17 4.76
N LEU A 22 8.54 -12.99 4.71
CA LEU A 22 9.24 -12.40 5.85
C LEU A 22 8.28 -12.14 7.02
N LEU A 23 7.09 -11.58 6.76
CA LEU A 23 6.06 -11.38 7.78
C LEU A 23 5.68 -12.71 8.48
N ASN A 24 5.54 -13.79 7.71
CA ASN A 24 5.23 -15.11 8.27
C ASN A 24 6.38 -15.67 9.13
N ILE A 25 7.63 -15.54 8.69
CA ILE A 25 8.79 -15.93 9.51
C ILE A 25 8.81 -15.14 10.81
N LEU A 26 8.64 -13.81 10.75
CA LEU A 26 8.65 -12.96 11.95
C LEU A 26 7.54 -13.37 12.91
N LYS A 27 6.32 -13.63 12.41
CA LYS A 27 5.20 -14.14 13.21
C LYS A 27 5.53 -15.48 13.88
N GLN A 28 6.10 -16.44 13.15
CA GLN A 28 6.52 -17.74 13.70
C GLN A 28 7.55 -17.61 14.82
N ASN A 29 8.34 -16.54 14.79
CA ASN A 29 9.33 -16.21 15.82
C ASN A 29 8.78 -15.27 16.91
N ASN A 30 7.45 -15.08 16.99
CA ASN A 30 6.79 -14.18 17.93
C ASN A 30 7.22 -12.70 17.81
N ILE A 31 7.74 -12.29 16.65
CA ILE A 31 8.10 -10.91 16.36
C ILE A 31 6.90 -10.23 15.68
N LYS A 32 6.44 -9.13 16.29
CA LYS A 32 5.36 -8.31 15.71
C LYS A 32 5.90 -7.52 14.52
N ALA A 33 5.24 -7.64 13.39
CA ALA A 33 5.54 -6.90 12.17
C ALA A 33 4.24 -6.63 11.40
N LEU A 34 4.24 -5.62 10.55
CA LEU A 34 3.12 -5.25 9.69
C LEU A 34 3.63 -4.84 8.30
N PRO A 35 2.84 -5.06 7.23
CA PRO A 35 3.19 -4.56 5.90
C PRO A 35 2.95 -3.05 5.82
N PHE A 36 3.85 -2.34 5.14
CA PHE A 36 3.63 -0.95 4.77
C PHE A 36 4.16 -0.68 3.37
N LYS A 37 3.34 -0.03 2.54
CA LYS A 37 3.71 0.47 1.21
C LYS A 37 3.07 1.84 1.00
N ALA A 38 3.88 2.88 1.20
CA ALA A 38 3.47 4.28 1.11
C ALA A 38 2.60 4.58 -0.12
N GLN A 39 3.06 4.16 -1.29
CA GLN A 39 2.35 4.27 -2.56
C GLN A 39 2.29 2.92 -3.27
N ASN A 40 1.09 2.50 -3.68
CA ASN A 40 0.91 1.35 -4.55
C ASN A 40 0.23 1.79 -5.85
N PHE A 41 0.73 1.30 -6.98
CA PHE A 41 0.19 1.56 -8.31
C PHE A 41 -0.38 0.24 -8.83
N SER A 42 -1.70 0.06 -8.69
CA SER A 42 -2.36 -1.22 -8.95
C SER A 42 -3.86 -1.05 -9.12
N ASN A 43 -4.42 -1.60 -10.20
CA ASN A 43 -5.87 -1.69 -10.37
C ASN A 43 -6.50 -2.82 -9.54
N ASN A 44 -5.69 -3.70 -8.97
CA ASN A 44 -6.13 -4.80 -8.11
C ASN A 44 -6.20 -4.34 -6.65
N SER A 45 -7.42 -4.11 -6.17
CA SER A 45 -7.75 -3.63 -4.82
C SER A 45 -8.99 -4.34 -4.28
N THR A 46 -9.22 -4.22 -2.97
CA THR A 46 -10.35 -4.82 -2.27
C THR A 46 -10.76 -3.95 -1.07
N VAL A 47 -11.86 -4.30 -0.42
CA VAL A 47 -12.33 -3.66 0.81
C VAL A 47 -11.60 -4.24 2.02
N ALA A 48 -11.04 -3.36 2.85
CA ALA A 48 -10.39 -3.67 4.12
C ALA A 48 -11.40 -3.83 5.27
N ASP A 49 -10.93 -4.33 6.42
CA ASP A 49 -11.78 -4.57 7.60
C ASP A 49 -12.39 -3.27 8.18
N ASP A 50 -11.81 -2.12 7.87
CA ASP A 50 -12.30 -0.78 8.24
C ASP A 50 -13.21 -0.13 7.17
N ASN A 51 -13.67 -0.91 6.19
CA ASN A 51 -14.47 -0.47 5.03
C ASN A 51 -13.76 0.52 4.10
N THR A 52 -12.43 0.58 4.15
CA THR A 52 -11.64 1.39 3.22
C THR A 52 -11.11 0.56 2.05
N GLU A 53 -10.75 1.21 0.94
CA GLU A 53 -10.11 0.53 -0.19
C GLU A 53 -8.60 0.35 0.05
N ILE A 54 -8.10 -0.85 -0.20
CA ILE A 54 -6.68 -1.21 -0.05
C ILE A 54 -6.21 -2.03 -1.26
N ALA A 55 -4.94 -1.89 -1.65
CA ALA A 55 -4.37 -2.79 -2.64
C ALA A 55 -4.37 -4.25 -2.16
N PHE A 56 -4.68 -5.16 -3.09
CA PHE A 56 -4.81 -6.59 -2.79
C PHE A 56 -3.54 -7.22 -2.20
N ALA A 57 -2.36 -6.72 -2.61
CA ALA A 57 -1.08 -7.18 -2.08
C ALA A 57 -0.93 -6.92 -0.57
N GLN A 58 -1.29 -5.73 -0.09
CA GLN A 58 -1.22 -5.40 1.33
C GLN A 58 -2.32 -6.13 2.13
N TYR A 59 -3.51 -6.27 1.54
CA TYR A 59 -4.57 -7.09 2.12
C TYR A 59 -4.09 -8.52 2.41
N PHE A 60 -3.52 -9.21 1.41
CA PHE A 60 -3.03 -10.58 1.58
C PHE A 60 -1.86 -10.69 2.54
N GLN A 61 -0.92 -9.74 2.51
CA GLN A 61 0.19 -9.70 3.47
C GLN A 61 -0.31 -9.64 4.91
N ALA A 62 -1.26 -8.76 5.22
CA ALA A 62 -1.83 -8.63 6.55
C ALA A 62 -2.64 -9.86 6.96
N LYS A 63 -3.48 -10.40 6.06
CA LYS A 63 -4.25 -11.62 6.34
C LYS A 63 -3.34 -12.83 6.59
N SER A 64 -2.19 -12.93 5.92
CA SER A 64 -1.23 -14.03 6.14
C SER A 64 -0.68 -14.09 7.57
N ILE A 65 -0.73 -12.97 8.30
CA ILE A 65 -0.28 -12.88 9.69
C ILE A 65 -1.40 -12.55 10.67
N ASP A 66 -2.66 -12.79 10.30
CA ASP A 66 -3.86 -12.54 11.12
C ASP A 66 -4.01 -11.09 11.60
N LEU A 67 -3.52 -10.11 10.84
CA LEU A 67 -3.74 -8.69 11.13
C LEU A 67 -5.03 -8.18 10.49
N LYS A 68 -5.71 -7.27 11.20
CA LYS A 68 -6.80 -6.47 10.62
C LYS A 68 -6.25 -5.61 9.48
N THR A 69 -6.94 -5.60 8.34
CA THR A 69 -6.56 -4.81 7.18
C THR A 69 -7.06 -3.38 7.32
N SER A 70 -6.27 -2.42 6.84
CA SER A 70 -6.61 -1.00 6.85
C SER A 70 -5.80 -0.24 5.79
N TYR A 71 -6.34 0.88 5.31
CA TYR A 71 -5.61 1.79 4.43
C TYR A 71 -4.26 2.25 5.00
N PHE A 72 -4.04 2.21 6.33
CA PHE A 72 -2.75 2.59 6.92
C PHE A 72 -1.56 1.83 6.31
N MET A 73 -1.77 0.59 5.87
CA MET A 73 -0.75 -0.24 5.22
C MET A 73 -0.44 0.21 3.79
N ASN A 74 -1.37 0.91 3.13
CA ASN A 74 -1.21 1.48 1.79
C ASN A 74 -2.03 2.78 1.65
N PRO A 75 -1.54 3.91 2.19
CA PRO A 75 -2.33 5.13 2.31
C PRO A 75 -2.57 5.86 0.98
N LEU A 76 -1.67 5.68 0.00
CA LEU A 76 -1.85 6.16 -1.36
C LEU A 76 -1.94 4.96 -2.33
N LEU A 77 -3.12 4.74 -2.88
CA LEU A 77 -3.36 3.77 -3.94
C LEU A 77 -3.68 4.52 -5.23
N VAL A 78 -2.93 4.22 -6.28
CA VAL A 78 -3.06 4.83 -7.60
C VAL A 78 -3.52 3.76 -8.58
N LYS A 79 -4.61 4.04 -9.31
CA LYS A 79 -5.20 3.12 -10.29
C LYS A 79 -5.17 3.79 -11.66
N SER A 80 -4.73 3.06 -12.68
CA SER A 80 -4.84 3.53 -14.06
C SER A 80 -6.29 3.52 -14.51
N ALA A 81 -6.75 4.67 -15.02
CA ALA A 81 -8.01 4.83 -15.72
C ALA A 81 -7.75 5.03 -17.23
N ASN A 82 -8.83 5.21 -18.00
CA ASN A 82 -8.74 5.47 -19.44
C ASN A 82 -8.14 6.85 -19.72
N ASN A 83 -7.68 7.08 -20.95
CA ASN A 83 -7.20 8.38 -21.44
C ASN A 83 -6.08 9.02 -20.60
N GLN A 84 -5.11 8.22 -20.14
CA GLN A 84 -3.94 8.67 -19.36
C GLN A 84 -4.26 9.29 -17.99
N LYS A 85 -5.47 9.01 -17.48
CA LYS A 85 -5.92 9.44 -16.16
C LYS A 85 -5.59 8.41 -15.08
N LEU A 86 -5.50 8.88 -13.85
CA LEU A 86 -5.24 8.12 -12.65
C LEU A 86 -6.33 8.39 -11.63
N HIS A 87 -6.92 7.33 -11.07
CA HIS A 87 -7.74 7.45 -9.87
C HIS A 87 -6.85 7.41 -8.65
N ILE A 88 -6.96 8.46 -7.84
CA ILE A 88 -6.23 8.60 -6.60
C ILE A 88 -7.14 8.16 -5.47
N ILE A 89 -6.74 7.10 -4.79
CA ILE A 89 -7.38 6.62 -3.57
C ILE A 89 -6.46 7.03 -2.41
N LEU A 90 -6.90 8.02 -1.63
CA LEU A 90 -6.17 8.55 -0.48
C LEU A 90 -6.87 8.13 0.80
N ASN A 91 -6.12 7.54 1.72
CA ASN A 91 -6.64 6.99 2.98
C ASN A 91 -7.82 6.03 2.75
N GLY A 92 -7.70 5.23 1.68
CA GLY A 92 -8.66 4.23 1.25
C GLY A 92 -10.02 4.77 0.81
N LYS A 93 -10.08 6.04 0.38
CA LYS A 93 -11.25 6.64 -0.27
C LYS A 93 -10.85 7.30 -1.58
N PHE A 94 -11.76 7.30 -2.55
CA PHE A 94 -11.57 8.08 -3.78
C PHE A 94 -11.36 9.56 -3.42
N PHE A 95 -10.25 10.10 -3.91
CA PHE A 95 -9.84 11.48 -3.68
C PHE A 95 -10.01 12.31 -4.94
N ASP A 96 -9.45 11.84 -6.06
CA ASP A 96 -9.49 12.58 -7.32
C ASP A 96 -9.22 11.69 -8.55
N GLU A 97 -9.55 12.22 -9.73
CA GLU A 97 -9.14 11.70 -11.04
C GLU A 97 -8.26 12.75 -11.74
N ILE A 98 -6.96 12.49 -11.81
CA ILE A 98 -5.97 13.44 -12.34
C ILE A 98 -5.18 12.84 -13.50
N ASN A 99 -4.57 13.70 -14.31
CA ASN A 99 -3.69 13.23 -15.38
C ASN A 99 -2.36 12.73 -14.81
N THR A 100 -1.70 11.84 -15.55
CA THR A 100 -0.40 11.27 -15.14
C THR A 100 0.66 12.35 -14.85
N SER A 101 0.74 13.40 -15.67
CA SER A 101 1.69 14.52 -15.45
C SER A 101 1.41 15.27 -14.16
N GLU A 102 0.14 15.59 -13.90
CA GLU A 102 -0.32 16.28 -12.70
C GLU A 102 0.00 15.48 -11.44
N PHE A 103 -0.18 14.15 -11.47
CA PHE A 103 0.20 13.28 -10.36
C PHE A 103 1.67 13.44 -9.96
N TYR A 104 2.59 13.44 -10.94
CA TYR A 104 4.02 13.58 -10.65
C TYR A 104 4.39 15.00 -10.18
N THR A 105 3.71 16.03 -10.68
CA THR A 105 3.90 17.42 -10.20
C THR A 105 3.43 17.58 -8.75
N ASN A 106 2.33 16.91 -8.38
CA ASN A 106 1.66 17.12 -7.09
C ASN A 106 1.92 15.99 -6.07
N ILE A 107 2.83 15.04 -6.35
CA ILE A 107 3.06 13.87 -5.49
C ILE A 107 3.38 14.24 -4.03
N ASP A 108 4.04 15.39 -3.83
CA ASP A 108 4.44 15.89 -2.52
C ASP A 108 3.26 16.30 -1.64
N THR A 109 2.11 16.62 -2.24
CA THR A 109 0.89 16.96 -1.50
C THR A 109 0.38 15.79 -0.65
N PHE A 110 0.68 14.54 -1.06
CA PHE A 110 0.25 13.33 -0.35
C PHE A 110 1.19 12.94 0.80
N LYS A 111 2.41 13.48 0.86
CA LYS A 111 3.43 13.12 1.87
C LYS A 111 2.90 13.22 3.30
N SER A 112 2.19 14.29 3.62
CA SER A 112 1.64 14.51 4.97
C SER A 112 0.66 13.41 5.40
N SER A 113 -0.12 12.85 4.47
CA SER A 113 -1.06 11.77 4.74
C SER A 113 -0.34 10.43 4.92
N ILE A 114 0.70 10.20 4.11
CA ILE A 114 1.55 9.01 4.19
C ILE A 114 2.30 8.97 5.53
N GLU A 115 2.91 10.09 5.94
CA GLU A 115 3.63 10.19 7.22
C GLU A 115 2.74 9.95 8.43
N LYS A 116 1.51 10.48 8.40
CA LYS A 116 0.51 10.21 9.45
C LYS A 116 0.17 8.72 9.51
N SER A 117 0.05 8.07 8.35
CA SER A 117 -0.28 6.65 8.28
C SER A 117 0.87 5.74 8.72
N TYR A 118 2.11 6.17 8.52
CA TYR A 118 3.29 5.43 8.97
C TYR A 118 3.51 5.45 10.49
N LYS A 119 3.07 6.53 11.15
CA LYS A 119 3.26 6.76 12.59
C LYS A 119 2.16 6.15 13.48
N ASN A 120 1.01 5.81 12.90
CA ASN A 120 -0.13 5.19 13.58
C ASN A 120 -0.07 3.66 13.46
#